data_AF-A0A1B6IJK5-F1
#
_entry.id   AF-A0A1B6IJK5-F1
#
_cell.length_a   1.000
_cell.length_b   1.000
_cell.length_c   1.000
_cell.angle_alpha   90.00
_cell.angle_beta   90.00
_cell.angle_gamma   90.00
#
_symmetry.space_group_name_H-M   'P 1'
#
loop_
_entity.id
_entity.type
_entity.pdbx_description
1 polymer ?
#
loop_
_entity_poly.entity_id
_entity_poly.type
_entity_poly.pdbx_seq_one_letter_code
_entity_poly.pdbx_strand_id
1 'polypeptide(L)'
;YHEFLTIEMETVYDEELPVLKRIKIPMVWERMSCGVCIKDLQPDKYDVALDIIQNNFLEDDPLCKASAVLGNDVAIQEYLKVALHWIQDTQSFLAVEDSTDRA
;
A
#
# COMPACT_ATOMS: atom_id res chain seq x y z
N TYR A 1 32.42 -4.37 -20.75
CA TYR A 1 31.31 -5.11 -20.10
C TYR A 1 30.84 -4.25 -18.93
N HIS A 2 30.39 -3.02 -19.21
CA HIS A 2 28.97 -2.64 -19.43
C HIS A 2 28.12 -3.09 -18.25
N GLU A 3 28.15 -2.28 -17.19
CA GLU A 3 27.16 -1.23 -16.88
C GLU A 3 26.04 -1.84 -16.06
N PHE A 4 26.23 -1.76 -14.73
CA PHE A 4 25.14 -1.85 -13.77
C PHE A 4 24.15 -0.75 -14.15
N LEU A 5 23.03 -1.15 -14.73
CA LEU A 5 21.88 -0.29 -14.94
C LEU A 5 21.46 0.23 -13.57
N THR A 6 21.82 1.48 -13.34
CA THR A 6 21.35 2.34 -12.27
C THR A 6 19.83 2.28 -12.28
N ILE A 7 19.23 1.55 -11.34
CA ILE A 7 17.80 1.68 -11.02
C ILE A 7 17.70 2.95 -10.16
N GLU A 8 17.89 4.10 -10.80
CA GLU A 8 17.45 5.38 -10.27
C GLU A 8 16.02 5.61 -10.80
N MET A 9 15.07 4.81 -10.27
CA MET A 9 13.75 5.37 -9.97
C MET A 9 13.83 5.96 -8.56
N GLU A 10 14.80 6.87 -8.43
CA GLU A 10 14.79 7.89 -7.42
C GLU A 10 13.44 8.60 -7.59
N THR A 11 12.72 8.80 -6.49
CA THR A 11 11.63 9.76 -6.43
C THR A 11 12.24 11.14 -6.63
N VAL A 12 12.74 11.42 -7.83
CA VAL A 12 13.35 12.68 -8.17
C VAL A 12 12.21 13.67 -8.13
N TYR A 13 12.25 14.53 -7.11
CA TYR A 13 11.46 15.75 -7.11
C TYR A 13 11.90 16.56 -8.34
N ASP A 14 11.25 16.30 -9.47
CA ASP A 14 11.56 16.96 -10.74
C ASP A 14 10.91 18.33 -10.71
N GLU A 15 11.70 19.35 -10.37
CA GLU A 15 11.26 20.74 -10.30
C GLU A 15 10.67 21.24 -11.64
N GLU A 16 10.98 20.60 -12.76
CA GLU A 16 10.46 20.94 -14.09
C GLU A 16 9.03 20.43 -14.31
N LEU A 17 8.59 19.40 -13.56
CA LEU A 17 7.21 18.93 -13.65
C LEU A 17 6.24 19.96 -13.03
N PRO A 18 5.15 20.34 -13.72
CA PRO A 18 4.13 21.20 -13.11
C PRO A 18 3.64 20.65 -11.77
N VAL A 19 3.41 21.53 -10.78
CA VAL A 19 2.97 21.15 -9.42
C VAL A 19 1.81 20.15 -9.43
N LEU A 20 0.80 20.37 -10.27
CA LEU A 20 -0.38 19.49 -10.37
C LEU A 20 -0.09 18.08 -10.91
N LYS A 21 1.05 17.89 -11.58
CA LYS A 21 1.55 16.56 -11.97
C LYS A 21 2.36 15.94 -10.84
N ARG A 22 3.20 16.73 -10.16
CA ARG A 22 4.02 16.25 -9.03
C ARG A 22 3.20 15.72 -7.86
N ILE A 23 2.12 16.40 -7.48
CA ILE A 23 1.25 15.97 -6.37
C ILE A 23 0.55 14.62 -6.60
N LYS A 24 0.61 14.08 -7.83
CA LYS A 24 0.04 12.77 -8.19
C LYS A 24 1.08 11.66 -8.21
N ILE A 25 2.36 11.99 -8.05
CA ILE A 25 3.42 10.99 -8.03
C ILE A 25 3.40 10.35 -6.63
N PRO A 26 3.23 9.02 -6.54
CA PRO A 26 3.25 8.33 -5.25
C PRO A 26 4.61 8.54 -4.59
N MET A 27 4.61 9.00 -3.35
CA MET A 27 5.84 9.22 -2.60
C MET A 27 6.36 7.88 -2.05
N VAL A 28 7.67 7.67 -2.16
CA VAL A 28 8.39 6.64 -1.41
C VAL A 28 8.89 7.28 -0.13
N TRP A 29 8.39 6.80 1.01
CA TRP A 29 8.69 7.35 2.32
C TRP A 29 9.95 6.73 2.92
N GLU A 30 10.18 5.44 2.68
CA GLU A 30 11.32 4.71 3.24
C GLU A 30 11.73 3.56 2.32
N ARG A 31 13.04 3.30 2.22
CA ARG A 31 13.61 2.12 1.56
C ARG A 31 14.42 1.32 2.57
N MET A 32 13.99 0.10 2.84
CA MET A 32 14.59 -0.78 3.83
C MET A 32 15.71 -1.61 3.19
N SER A 33 16.72 -1.97 3.98
CA SER A 33 17.85 -2.80 3.52
C SER A 33 17.45 -4.22 3.09
N CYS A 34 16.25 -4.69 3.47
CA CYS A 34 15.70 -5.97 3.06
C CYS A 34 15.03 -5.96 1.67
N GLY A 35 15.08 -4.84 0.94
CA GLY A 35 14.46 -4.73 -0.39
C GLY A 35 12.97 -4.40 -0.36
N VAL A 36 12.44 -3.96 0.78
CA VAL A 36 11.06 -3.44 0.93
C VAL A 36 11.09 -1.92 0.94
N CYS A 37 10.10 -1.28 0.33
CA CYS A 37 9.89 0.16 0.45
C CYS A 37 8.45 0.48 0.86
N ILE A 38 8.31 1.59 1.58
CA ILE A 38 7.02 2.12 2.04
C ILE A 38 6.62 3.25 1.11
N LYS A 39 5.43 3.16 0.51
CA LYS A 39 4.91 4.15 -0.45
C LYS A 39 3.49 4.57 -0.09
N ASP A 40 3.04 5.69 -0.66
CA ASP A 40 1.62 6.04 -0.68
C ASP A 40 0.80 4.89 -1.28
N LEU A 41 -0.29 4.51 -0.61
CA LEU A 41 -1.25 3.56 -1.17
C LEU A 41 -2.02 4.22 -2.31
N GLN A 42 -1.85 3.72 -3.52
CA GLN A 42 -2.49 4.25 -4.72
C GLN A 42 -3.81 3.53 -5.04
N PRO A 43 -4.75 4.19 -5.76
CA PRO A 43 -6.06 3.63 -6.07
C PRO A 43 -6.04 2.28 -6.81
N ASP A 44 -5.03 2.03 -7.64
CA ASP A 44 -4.85 0.77 -8.37
C ASP A 44 -4.43 -0.41 -7.47
N LYS A 45 -4.10 -0.13 -6.20
CA LYS A 45 -3.70 -1.12 -5.20
C LYS A 45 -4.72 -1.29 -4.07
N TYR A 46 -5.88 -0.62 -4.13
CA TYR A 46 -6.90 -0.75 -3.08
C TYR A 46 -7.39 -2.20 -2.93
N ASP A 47 -7.62 -2.91 -4.04
CA ASP A 47 -8.02 -4.32 -3.98
C ASP A 47 -6.97 -5.19 -3.31
N VAL A 48 -5.68 -4.92 -3.56
CA VAL A 48 -4.55 -5.62 -2.92
C VAL A 48 -4.52 -5.34 -1.42
N ALA A 49 -4.71 -4.08 -1.01
CA ALA A 49 -4.76 -3.72 0.40
C ALA A 49 -5.95 -4.38 1.12
N LEU A 50 -7.12 -4.44 0.48
CA LEU A 50 -8.30 -5.11 1.01
C LEU A 50 -8.09 -6.63 1.13
N ASP A 51 -7.42 -7.25 0.17
CA ASP A 51 -7.07 -8.68 0.22
C ASP A 51 -6.15 -9.00 1.40
N ILE A 52 -5.11 -8.19 1.62
CA ILE A 52 -4.22 -8.31 2.79
C ILE A 52 -5.00 -8.14 4.10
N ILE A 53 -5.90 -7.15 4.16
CA ILE A 53 -6.73 -6.96 5.36
C ILE A 53 -7.60 -8.20 5.62
N GLN A 54 -8.27 -8.70 4.58
CA GLN A 54 -9.17 -9.84 4.72
C GLN A 54 -8.44 -11.13 5.10
N ASN A 55 -7.31 -11.41 4.44
CA ASN A 55 -6.61 -12.69 4.54
C ASN A 55 -5.53 -12.75 5.62
N ASN A 56 -5.09 -11.60 6.14
CA ASN A 56 -4.05 -11.54 7.17
C ASN A 56 -4.51 -10.76 8.40
N PHE A 57 -4.96 -9.51 8.23
CA PHE A 57 -5.28 -8.65 9.38
C PHE A 57 -6.46 -9.18 10.20
N LEU A 58 -7.58 -9.54 9.55
CA LEU A 58 -8.78 -10.03 10.25
C LEU A 58 -8.51 -11.35 10.99
N GLU A 59 -7.63 -12.18 10.43
CA GLU A 59 -7.23 -13.42 11.07
C GLU A 59 -6.35 -13.18 12.27
N ASP A 60 -5.46 -12.18 12.27
CA ASP A 60 -4.46 -12.00 13.32
C ASP A 60 -4.88 -11.03 14.43
N ASP A 61 -5.73 -10.05 14.14
CA ASP A 61 -6.14 -9.00 15.08
C ASP A 61 -6.92 -9.56 16.29
N PRO A 62 -6.52 -9.27 17.54
CA PRO A 62 -7.16 -9.81 18.73
C PRO A 62 -8.65 -9.45 18.87
N LEU A 63 -9.07 -8.27 18.41
CA LEU A 63 -10.47 -7.85 18.50
C LEU A 63 -11.31 -8.56 17.45
N CYS A 64 -10.78 -8.71 16.22
CA CYS A 64 -11.43 -9.48 15.16
C CYS A 64 -11.60 -10.96 15.57
N LYS A 65 -10.58 -11.55 16.21
CA LYS A 65 -10.66 -12.90 16.80
C LYS A 65 -11.73 -12.99 17.88
N ALA A 66 -11.71 -12.09 18.87
CA ALA A 66 -12.62 -12.11 20.00
C ALA A 66 -14.09 -11.88 19.61
N SER A 67 -14.33 -11.13 18.53
CA SER A 67 -15.66 -10.85 18.00
C SER A 67 -16.15 -11.88 16.97
N ALA A 68 -15.34 -12.90 16.65
CA ALA A 68 -15.64 -13.93 15.66
C ALA A 68 -16.01 -13.38 14.26
N VAL A 69 -15.39 -12.25 13.86
CA VAL A 69 -15.66 -11.58 12.56
C VAL A 69 -15.43 -12.53 11.39
N LEU A 70 -14.37 -13.35 11.42
CA LEU A 70 -14.06 -14.32 10.37
C LEU A 70 -15.14 -15.37 10.12
N GLY A 71 -16.02 -15.62 11.10
CA GLY A 71 -17.14 -16.57 10.95
C GLY A 71 -18.40 -15.95 10.37
N ASN A 72 -18.37 -14.65 10.03
CA ASN A 72 -19.55 -13.90 9.60
C ASN A 72 -19.23 -13.07 8.34
N ASP A 73 -19.66 -13.58 7.19
CA ASP A 73 -19.46 -12.92 5.89
C ASP A 73 -19.98 -11.48 5.87
N VAL A 74 -21.11 -11.20 6.54
CA VAL A 74 -21.66 -9.83 6.61
C VAL A 74 -20.71 -8.92 7.38
N ALA A 75 -20.15 -9.39 8.50
CA ALA A 75 -19.20 -8.61 9.28
C ALA A 75 -17.90 -8.33 8.49
N ILE A 76 -17.40 -9.31 7.75
CA ILE A 76 -16.24 -9.15 6.87
C ILE A 76 -16.54 -8.07 5.81
N GLN A 77 -17.68 -8.17 5.12
CA GLN A 77 -18.04 -7.21 4.08
C GLN A 77 -18.22 -5.79 4.63
N GLU A 78 -18.84 -5.61 5.80
CA GLU A 78 -18.98 -4.30 6.42
C GLU A 78 -17.62 -3.74 6.88
N TYR A 79 -16.72 -4.59 7.40
CA TYR A 79 -15.35 -4.17 7.73
C TYR A 79 -14.61 -3.67 6.50
N LEU A 80 -14.63 -4.42 5.40
CA LEU A 80 -13.94 -4.06 4.16
C LEU A 80 -14.50 -2.79 3.53
N LYS A 81 -15.81 -2.52 3.65
CA LYS A 81 -16.39 -1.24 3.23
C LYS A 81 -15.84 -0.07 4.03
N VAL A 82 -15.71 -0.21 5.35
CA VAL A 82 -15.15 0.84 6.21
C VAL A 82 -13.66 1.03 5.92
N ALA A 83 -12.91 -0.07 5.78
CA ALA A 83 -11.50 -0.02 5.39
C ALA A 83 -11.32 0.69 4.05
N LEU A 84 -12.13 0.36 3.03
CA LEU A 84 -12.11 1.02 1.73
C LEU A 84 -12.36 2.54 1.86
N HIS A 85 -13.32 2.94 2.69
CA HIS A 85 -13.59 4.35 2.94
C HIS A 85 -12.37 5.08 3.51
N TRP A 86 -11.64 4.46 4.45
CA TRP A 86 -10.45 5.07 5.05
C TRP A 86 -9.24 5.12 4.11
N ILE A 87 -8.99 4.06 3.33
CA ILE A 87 -7.84 4.06 2.42
C ILE A 87 -8.00 5.06 1.28
N GLN A 88 -9.24 5.44 0.95
CA GLN A 88 -9.56 6.46 -0.06
C GLN A 88 -9.17 7.89 0.36
N ASP A 89 -8.95 8.16 1.65
CA ASP A 89 -8.53 9.48 2.15
C ASP A 89 -7.05 9.81 1.84
N THR A 90 -6.34 8.96 1.07
CA THR A 90 -4.97 9.15 0.56
C THR A 90 -3.88 9.28 1.61
N GLN A 91 -4.17 8.89 2.86
CA GLN A 91 -3.23 8.92 3.99
C GLN A 91 -2.69 7.53 4.36
N SER A 92 -3.08 6.49 3.62
CA SER A 92 -2.63 5.12 3.85
C SER A 92 -1.34 4.83 3.09
N PHE A 93 -0.54 3.91 3.62
CA PHE A 93 0.71 3.47 3.01
C PHE A 93 0.65 1.99 2.65
N LEU A 94 1.49 1.59 1.69
CA LEU A 94 1.69 0.21 1.29
C LEU A 94 3.18 -0.13 1.35
N ALA A 95 3.50 -1.26 1.96
CA ALA A 95 4.82 -1.86 1.88
C ALA A 95 4.89 -2.76 0.65
N VAL A 96 5.90 -2.60 -0.19
CA VAL A 96 6.09 -3.40 -1.40
C VAL A 96 7.55 -3.79 -1.58
N GLU A 97 7.80 -4.90 -2.29
CA GLU A 97 9.13 -5.23 -2.79
C GLU A 97 9.59 -4.18 -3.80
N ASP A 98 10.77 -3.60 -3.57
CA ASP A 98 11.24 -2.41 -4.27
C ASP A 98 11.47 -2.66 -5.78
N SER A 99 11.89 -3.88 -6.13
CA SER A 99 12.14 -4.28 -7.52
C SER A 99 10.87 -4.58 -8.32
N THR A 100 9.78 -5.00 -7.68
CA THR A 100 8.61 -5.54 -8.39
C THR A 100 7.30 -4.81 -8.08
N ASP A 101 7.29 -3.91 -7.10
CA ASP A 101 6.09 -3.21 -6.63
C ASP A 101 4.96 -4.17 -6.17
N ARG A 102 5.38 -5.33 -5.66
CA ARG A 102 4.48 -6.38 -5.17
C ARG A 102 4.33 -6.25 -3.66
N ALA A 103 3.09 -6.22 -3.18
CA ALA A 103 2.76 -6.27 -1.76
C ALA A 103 2.78 -7.70 -1.21
#